data_AF-A0A7S2JSW5-F1
#
_entry.id   AF-A0A7S2JSW5-F1
#
_cell.length_a   1.000
_cell.length_b   1.000
_cell.length_c   1.000
_cell.angle_alpha   90.00
_cell.angle_beta   90.00
_cell.angle_gamma   90.00
#
_symmetry.space_group_name_H-M   'P 1'
#
loop_
_entity.id
_entity.type
_entity.pdbx_description
1 polymer ?
#
loop_
_entity_poly.entity_id
_entity_poly.type
_entity_poly.pdbx_seq_one_letter_code
_entity_poly.pdbx_strand_id
1 'polypeptide(L)'
;PFDVVIDDGAHMAAHIRGSLEFIFPSEACMRSTSVYVIEDLHTMMMVGNGPGHYGRSASEFYSIVGEAFWSMHYYWSSTGGNYDGRGARQHPIFRDRVAAVHLYDSMAFIMRGAPSRLKHLKRGSSQFIDPWLPARLK
;
A
#
# COMPACT_ATOMS: atom_id res chain seq x y z
N PRO A 1 -7.44 -4.05 18.01
CA PRO A 1 -7.17 -4.09 16.55
C PRO A 1 -6.78 -5.49 16.07
N PHE A 2 -7.32 -5.88 14.92
CA PHE A 2 -7.08 -7.14 14.23
C PHE A 2 -5.73 -7.14 13.52
N ASP A 3 -5.09 -8.30 13.51
CA ASP A 3 -3.89 -8.61 12.73
C ASP A 3 -4.24 -8.98 11.27
N VAL A 4 -5.43 -9.55 11.07
CA VAL A 4 -5.98 -9.97 9.78
C VAL A 4 -7.44 -9.56 9.71
N VAL A 5 -7.84 -8.93 8.61
CA VAL A 5 -9.24 -8.72 8.23
C VAL A 5 -9.45 -9.38 6.88
N ILE A 6 -10.51 -10.17 6.74
CA ILE A 6 -10.90 -10.82 5.49
C ILE A 6 -12.29 -10.30 5.12
N ASP A 7 -12.39 -9.67 3.96
CA ASP A 7 -13.64 -9.20 3.37
C ASP A 7 -14.13 -10.25 2.37
N ASP A 8 -14.95 -11.15 2.90
CA ASP A 8 -15.68 -12.21 2.18
C ASP A 8 -17.19 -11.94 2.29
N GLY A 9 -17.55 -10.66 2.13
CA GLY A 9 -18.91 -10.17 2.39
C GLY A 9 -19.82 -10.27 1.17
N ALA A 10 -20.48 -9.15 0.82
CA ALA A 10 -21.45 -9.12 -0.28
C ALA A 10 -20.81 -9.18 -1.68
N HIS A 11 -19.48 -9.15 -1.76
CA HIS A 11 -18.68 -9.05 -2.99
C HIS A 11 -19.05 -7.87 -3.90
N MET A 12 -19.78 -6.89 -3.39
CA MET A 12 -20.12 -5.66 -4.12
C MET A 12 -18.98 -4.66 -3.99
N ALA A 13 -18.55 -4.06 -5.11
CA ALA A 13 -17.47 -3.07 -5.09
C ALA A 13 -17.71 -1.92 -4.09
N ALA A 14 -18.97 -1.45 -3.99
CA ALA A 14 -19.35 -0.42 -3.04
C ALA A 14 -19.22 -0.87 -1.57
N HIS A 15 -19.53 -2.14 -1.27
CA HIS A 15 -19.42 -2.68 0.09
C HIS A 15 -17.96 -2.93 0.46
N ILE A 16 -17.15 -3.47 -0.45
CA ILE A 16 -15.71 -3.63 -0.25
C ILE A 16 -15.06 -2.27 0.04
N ARG A 17 -15.38 -1.25 -0.77
CA ARG A 17 -14.89 0.12 -0.56
C ARG A 17 -15.36 0.68 0.79
N GLY A 18 -16.64 0.49 1.15
CA GLY A 18 -17.18 0.92 2.44
C GLY A 18 -16.45 0.28 3.63
N SER A 19 -16.27 -1.05 3.62
CA SER A 19 -15.52 -1.77 4.65
C SER A 19 -14.08 -1.24 4.78
N LEU A 20 -13.39 -1.04 3.65
CA LEU A 20 -12.05 -0.45 3.61
C LEU A 20 -12.01 0.97 4.21
N GLU A 21 -12.97 1.83 3.87
CA GLU A 21 -13.04 3.22 4.36
C GLU A 21 -13.11 3.30 5.88
N PHE A 22 -13.83 2.39 6.54
CA PHE A 22 -13.97 2.37 7.99
C PHE A 22 -12.84 1.62 8.70
N ILE A 23 -12.43 0.48 8.15
CA ILE A 23 -11.55 -0.46 8.85
C ILE A 23 -10.08 -0.12 8.62
N PHE A 24 -9.66 0.12 7.38
CA PHE A 24 -8.24 0.22 7.01
C PHE A 24 -7.51 1.41 7.65
N PRO A 25 -8.09 2.63 7.74
CA PRO A 25 -7.42 3.77 8.38
C PRO A 25 -7.43 3.71 9.92
N SER A 26 -8.31 2.89 10.52
CA SER A 26 -8.55 2.87 11.95
C SER A 26 -7.47 2.06 12.69
N GLU A 27 -6.77 2.70 13.64
CA GLU A 27 -5.85 2.02 14.57
C GLU A 27 -6.61 1.21 15.65
N ALA A 28 -7.89 1.51 15.87
CA ALA A 28 -8.73 0.71 16.77
C ALA A 28 -9.13 -0.62 16.11
N CYS A 29 -9.39 -0.59 14.80
CA CYS A 29 -9.84 -1.75 14.01
C CYS A 29 -8.67 -2.63 13.57
N MET A 30 -7.61 -2.07 13.00
CA MET A 30 -6.49 -2.86 12.43
C MET A 30 -5.15 -2.39 13.01
N ARG A 31 -4.24 -3.34 13.28
CA ARG A 31 -2.90 -3.04 13.78
C ARG A 31 -2.04 -2.35 12.72
N SER A 32 -0.98 -1.67 13.15
CA SER A 32 -0.03 -1.01 12.24
C SER A 32 0.68 -1.98 11.29
N THR A 33 0.95 -3.21 11.72
CA THR A 33 1.42 -4.32 10.88
C THR A 33 0.32 -5.38 10.84
N SER A 34 -0.44 -5.40 9.75
CA SER A 34 -1.61 -6.26 9.58
C SER A 34 -1.90 -6.47 8.10
N VAL A 35 -2.92 -7.25 7.77
CA VAL A 35 -3.36 -7.46 6.38
C VAL A 35 -4.87 -7.33 6.26
N TYR A 36 -5.31 -6.64 5.20
CA TYR A 36 -6.69 -6.66 4.73
C TYR A 36 -6.75 -7.53 3.47
N VAL A 37 -7.57 -8.57 3.49
CA VAL A 37 -7.78 -9.49 2.38
C VAL A 37 -9.14 -9.21 1.75
N ILE A 38 -9.20 -9.20 0.43
CA ILE A 38 -10.44 -9.14 -0.34
C ILE A 38 -10.55 -10.46 -1.09
N GLU A 39 -11.62 -11.22 -0.84
CA GLU A 39 -11.93 -12.47 -1.54
C GLU A 39 -12.95 -12.23 -2.66
N ASP A 40 -13.17 -13.24 -3.49
CA ASP A 40 -14.18 -13.24 -4.56
C ASP A 40 -14.17 -12.04 -5.52
N LEU A 41 -12.96 -11.55 -5.82
CA LEU A 41 -12.75 -10.48 -6.78
C LEU A 41 -13.16 -10.86 -8.22
N HIS A 42 -13.32 -12.15 -8.55
CA HIS A 42 -13.83 -12.57 -9.85
C HIS A 42 -15.24 -12.01 -10.15
N THR A 43 -15.99 -11.59 -9.14
CA THR A 43 -17.27 -10.87 -9.28
C THR A 43 -17.16 -9.57 -10.09
N MET A 44 -15.95 -9.04 -10.28
CA MET A 44 -15.68 -7.96 -11.23
C MET A 44 -16.06 -8.29 -12.68
N MET A 45 -16.14 -9.58 -13.03
CA MET A 45 -16.60 -10.05 -14.34
C MET A 45 -18.13 -10.14 -14.44
N MET A 46 -18.85 -9.95 -13.33
CA MET A 46 -20.31 -10.03 -13.21
C MET A 46 -20.92 -8.63 -13.03
N VAL A 47 -20.34 -7.63 -13.68
CA VAL A 47 -20.78 -6.23 -13.63
C VAL A 47 -21.87 -5.92 -14.64
N GLY A 48 -22.68 -4.91 -14.35
CA GLY A 48 -23.78 -4.51 -15.21
C GLY A 48 -24.75 -3.55 -14.52
N ASN A 49 -25.86 -3.28 -15.19
CA ASN A 49 -26.91 -2.39 -14.69
C ASN A 49 -28.10 -3.22 -14.22
N GLY A 50 -28.43 -3.14 -12.93
CA GLY A 50 -29.64 -3.76 -12.36
C GLY A 50 -29.36 -4.94 -11.42
N PRO A 51 -30.43 -5.65 -10.99
CA PRO A 51 -30.33 -6.75 -10.04
C PRO A 51 -29.43 -7.88 -10.54
N GLY A 52 -28.66 -8.50 -9.64
CA GLY A 52 -27.77 -9.63 -9.97
C GLY A 52 -26.35 -9.22 -10.40
N HIS A 53 -26.04 -7.94 -10.44
CA HIS A 53 -24.70 -7.42 -10.71
C HIS A 53 -24.00 -6.94 -9.43
N TYR A 54 -22.69 -7.16 -9.35
CA TYR A 54 -21.87 -6.84 -8.17
C TYR A 54 -21.21 -5.44 -8.25
N GLY A 55 -21.35 -4.77 -9.39
CA GLY A 55 -20.86 -3.42 -9.64
C GLY A 55 -21.31 -2.94 -11.01
N ARG A 56 -21.10 -1.65 -11.29
CA ARG A 56 -21.44 -1.02 -12.57
C ARG A 56 -20.37 -1.27 -13.63
N SER A 57 -19.11 -1.43 -13.19
CA SER A 57 -17.98 -1.72 -14.06
C SER A 57 -16.88 -2.43 -13.30
N ALA A 58 -16.07 -3.24 -14.01
CA ALA A 58 -14.91 -3.93 -13.41
C ALA A 58 -13.92 -2.93 -12.77
N SER A 59 -13.91 -1.68 -13.25
CA SER A 59 -13.07 -0.60 -12.73
C SER A 59 -13.34 -0.25 -11.29
N GLU A 60 -14.55 -0.48 -10.79
CA GLU A 60 -14.86 -0.24 -9.39
C GLU A 60 -14.10 -1.20 -8.46
N PHE A 61 -13.69 -2.37 -8.97
CA PHE A 61 -12.89 -3.36 -8.23
C PHE A 61 -11.38 -3.12 -8.41
N TYR A 62 -10.89 -3.11 -9.66
CA TYR A 62 -9.43 -2.98 -9.88
C TYR A 62 -8.90 -1.60 -9.45
N SER A 63 -9.75 -0.56 -9.40
CA SER A 63 -9.35 0.73 -8.81
C SER A 63 -8.99 0.62 -7.33
N ILE A 64 -9.66 -0.22 -6.54
CA ILE A 64 -9.35 -0.39 -5.11
C ILE A 64 -7.91 -0.88 -4.93
N VAL A 65 -7.56 -1.92 -5.68
CA VAL A 65 -6.21 -2.50 -5.66
C VAL A 65 -5.18 -1.52 -6.26
N GLY A 66 -5.53 -0.87 -7.37
CA GLY A 66 -4.68 0.13 -8.03
C GLY A 66 -4.41 1.34 -7.13
N GLU A 67 -5.40 1.81 -6.39
CA GLU A 67 -5.30 2.87 -5.40
C GLU A 67 -4.39 2.45 -4.24
N ALA A 68 -4.52 1.23 -3.73
CA ALA A 68 -3.62 0.70 -2.69
C ALA A 68 -2.16 0.64 -3.18
N PHE A 69 -1.96 0.10 -4.39
CA PHE A 69 -0.65 0.03 -5.02
C PHE A 69 -0.06 1.42 -5.27
N TRP A 70 -0.86 2.36 -5.76
CA TRP A 70 -0.45 3.75 -5.91
C TRP A 70 -0.06 4.38 -4.57
N SER A 71 -0.86 4.16 -3.52
CA SER A 71 -0.63 4.71 -2.18
C SER A 71 0.67 4.20 -1.53
N MET A 72 1.08 2.97 -1.84
CA MET A 72 2.40 2.43 -1.44
C MET A 72 3.57 3.31 -1.91
N HIS A 73 3.40 4.00 -3.04
CA HIS A 73 4.41 4.87 -3.66
C HIS A 73 4.30 6.34 -3.23
N TYR A 74 3.34 6.70 -2.37
CA TYR A 74 3.05 8.09 -2.00
C TYR A 74 4.30 8.87 -1.53
N TYR A 75 5.21 8.22 -0.81
CA TYR A 75 6.47 8.82 -0.34
C TYR A 75 7.28 9.52 -1.46
N TRP A 76 7.29 8.97 -2.67
CA TRP A 76 8.04 9.50 -3.81
C TRP A 76 7.51 10.83 -4.33
N SER A 77 6.24 11.13 -4.07
CA SER A 77 5.63 12.41 -4.43
C SER A 77 6.13 13.58 -3.58
N SER A 78 6.62 13.29 -2.36
CA SER A 78 7.07 14.28 -1.39
C SER A 78 8.57 14.59 -1.45
N THR A 79 9.37 13.79 -2.18
CA THR A 79 10.84 13.85 -2.14
C THR A 79 11.51 14.83 -3.11
N GLY A 80 10.78 15.76 -3.75
CA GLY A 80 11.36 16.89 -4.49
C GLY A 80 12.23 16.54 -5.72
N GLY A 81 12.36 15.26 -6.08
CA GLY A 81 12.98 14.83 -7.33
C GLY A 81 12.18 15.34 -8.53
N ASN A 82 12.83 15.43 -9.70
CA ASN A 82 12.22 15.84 -10.98
C ASN A 82 11.22 14.81 -11.55
N TYR A 83 10.47 14.15 -10.68
CA TYR A 83 9.29 13.39 -11.02
C TYR A 83 8.09 14.34 -10.87
N ASP A 84 7.21 14.32 -11.85
CA ASP A 84 5.95 15.08 -11.95
C ASP A 84 5.00 14.95 -10.75
N GLY A 85 5.29 14.06 -9.79
CA GLY A 85 4.49 13.84 -8.57
C GLY A 85 4.41 15.00 -7.56
N ARG A 86 4.93 16.21 -7.87
CA ARG A 86 4.79 17.37 -6.97
C ARG A 86 3.30 17.70 -6.77
N GLY A 87 2.79 17.47 -5.56
CA GLY A 87 1.40 17.77 -5.20
C GLY A 87 0.44 16.58 -5.17
N ALA A 88 0.93 15.35 -5.30
CA ALA A 88 0.09 14.18 -5.04
C ALA A 88 -0.45 14.25 -3.60
N ARG A 89 -1.76 14.01 -3.44
CA ARG A 89 -2.42 14.00 -2.13
C ARG A 89 -2.38 12.59 -1.55
N GLN A 90 -2.24 12.51 -0.25
CA GLN A 90 -2.31 11.22 0.43
C GLN A 90 -3.69 10.58 0.19
N HIS A 91 -3.72 9.28 -0.15
CA HIS A 91 -4.98 8.58 -0.38
C HIS A 91 -5.81 8.53 0.93
N PRO A 92 -7.12 8.85 0.91
CA PRO A 92 -7.92 8.98 2.13
C PRO A 92 -8.02 7.67 2.94
N ILE A 93 -8.13 6.54 2.24
CA ILE A 93 -8.21 5.19 2.81
C ILE A 93 -6.80 4.69 3.20
N PHE A 94 -5.98 4.42 2.18
CA PHE A 94 -4.69 3.73 2.32
C PHE A 94 -3.57 4.55 2.97
N ARG A 95 -3.61 5.87 2.84
CA ARG A 95 -2.60 6.78 3.39
C ARG A 95 -1.16 6.35 3.04
N ASP A 96 -0.19 6.63 3.91
CA ASP A 96 1.19 6.15 3.78
C ASP A 96 1.38 4.81 4.51
N ARG A 97 0.35 3.96 4.51
CA ARG A 97 0.27 2.76 5.35
C ARG A 97 0.17 1.46 4.56
N VAL A 98 0.37 1.49 3.25
CA VAL A 98 0.46 0.28 2.44
C VAL A 98 1.94 -0.10 2.31
N ALA A 99 2.28 -1.28 2.83
CA ALA A 99 3.63 -1.83 2.77
C ALA A 99 3.82 -2.75 1.56
N ALA A 100 2.77 -3.46 1.15
CA ALA A 100 2.77 -4.34 -0.02
C ALA A 100 1.34 -4.61 -0.50
N VAL A 101 1.24 -5.01 -1.78
CA VAL A 101 0.00 -5.51 -2.39
C VAL A 101 0.33 -6.84 -3.07
N HIS A 102 -0.41 -7.90 -2.75
CA HIS A 102 -0.29 -9.20 -3.41
C HIS A 102 -1.61 -9.55 -4.09
N LEU A 103 -1.52 -10.04 -5.33
CA LEU A 103 -2.68 -10.38 -6.14
C LEU A 103 -2.59 -11.82 -6.62
N TYR A 104 -3.69 -12.53 -6.48
CA TYR A 104 -3.89 -13.90 -6.93
C TYR A 104 -5.22 -13.99 -7.66
N ASP A 105 -5.51 -15.14 -8.26
CA ASP A 105 -6.83 -15.37 -8.85
C ASP A 105 -7.91 -15.17 -7.78
N SER A 106 -8.82 -14.24 -8.05
CA SER A 106 -9.93 -13.85 -7.19
C SER A 106 -9.58 -13.37 -5.77
N MET A 107 -8.33 -13.01 -5.47
CA MET A 107 -7.93 -12.53 -4.13
C MET A 107 -6.92 -11.38 -4.19
N ALA A 108 -7.06 -10.42 -3.27
CA ALA A 108 -6.08 -9.36 -3.05
C ALA A 108 -5.71 -9.24 -1.57
N PHE A 109 -4.42 -9.08 -1.30
CA PHE A 109 -3.88 -8.83 0.04
C PHE A 109 -3.26 -7.44 0.08
N ILE A 110 -3.78 -6.58 0.95
CA ILE A 110 -3.25 -5.24 1.19
C ILE A 110 -2.56 -5.26 2.54
N MET A 111 -1.23 -5.31 2.50
CA MET A 111 -0.39 -5.34 3.71
C MET A 111 -0.34 -3.94 4.30
N ARG A 112 -0.90 -3.77 5.49
CA ARG A 112 -0.79 -2.53 6.27
C ARG A 112 0.53 -2.50 7.00
N GLY A 113 1.27 -1.40 6.87
CA GLY A 113 2.59 -1.23 7.44
C GLY A 113 3.23 0.09 7.02
N ALA A 114 4.27 0.49 7.74
CA ALA A 114 5.13 1.57 7.29
C ALA A 114 5.91 1.09 6.05
N PRO A 115 5.74 1.71 4.87
CA PRO A 115 6.50 1.32 3.69
C PRO A 115 8.00 1.47 3.93
N SER A 116 8.78 0.53 3.41
CA SER A 116 10.25 0.57 3.43
C SER A 116 10.74 1.84 2.76
N ARG A 117 11.31 2.76 3.53
CA ARG A 117 11.92 3.98 3.00
C ARG A 117 13.38 3.71 2.62
N LEU A 118 13.84 4.36 1.56
CA LEU A 118 15.27 4.39 1.22
C LEU A 118 16.07 4.89 2.41
N LYS A 119 17.04 4.08 2.84
CA LYS A 119 18.02 4.46 3.87
C LYS A 119 19.37 4.58 3.18
N HIS A 120 19.93 5.78 3.15
CA HIS A 120 21.33 5.93 2.80
C HIS A 120 22.16 5.47 4.00
N LEU A 121 22.77 4.28 3.87
CA LEU A 121 23.67 3.73 4.88
C LEU A 121 25.11 3.99 4.44
N LYS A 122 25.80 4.89 5.14
CA LYS A 122 27.25 5.04 5.01
C LYS A 122 27.92 4.13 6.06
N ARG A 123 28.52 3.03 5.61
CA ARG A 123 29.36 2.17 6.46
C ARG A 123 30.83 2.51 6.21
N GLY A 124 31.54 2.87 7.28
CA GLY A 124 32.93 3.28 7.25
C GLY A 124 33.15 4.78 7.03
N SER A 125 34.38 5.22 7.30
CA SER A 125 34.89 6.54 6.93
C SER A 125 36.05 6.36 5.96
N SER A 126 36.30 7.34 5.10
CA SER A 126 37.57 7.47 4.38
C SER A 126 38.70 7.99 5.28
N GLN A 127 38.43 8.12 6.59
CA GLN A 127 39.38 8.55 7.59
C GLN A 127 39.93 7.32 8.29
N PHE A 128 41.16 6.95 7.95
CA PHE A 128 41.91 5.93 8.64
C PHE A 128 42.88 6.63 9.59
N ILE A 129 42.61 6.57 10.91
CA ILE A 129 43.54 7.07 11.92
C ILE A 129 44.43 5.90 12.32
N ASP A 130 45.60 5.82 11.69
CA ASP A 130 46.65 4.90 12.09
C ASP A 130 47.87 5.70 12.57
N PRO A 131 48.19 5.65 13.88
CA PRO A 131 49.37 6.31 14.45
C PRO A 131 50.67 5.87 13.77
N TRP A 132 50.68 4.69 13.16
CA TRP A 132 51.84 4.03 12.57
C TRP A 132 51.89 4.12 11.05
N LEU A 133 50.96 4.85 10.41
CA LEU A 133 50.97 5.01 8.97
C LEU A 133 52.26 5.74 8.51
N PRO A 134 53.06 5.16 7.59
CA PRO A 134 54.25 5.82 7.08
C PRO A 134 53.92 7.19 6.47
N ALA A 135 54.76 8.20 6.67
CA ALA A 135 54.50 9.58 6.24
C ALA A 135 54.20 9.73 4.73
N ARG A 136 54.67 8.80 3.90
CA ARG A 136 54.40 8.77 2.45
C ARG A 136 52.98 8.30 2.07
N LEU A 137 52.20 7.83 3.04
CA LEU A 137 50.84 7.28 2.87
C LEU A 137 49.78 8.06 3.68
N LYS A 138 50.19 9.08 4.46
CA LYS A 138 49.28 10.04 5.11
C LYS A 138 48.90 11.14 4.14
#